data_AF-A0A518RFH3-F1
#
_entry.id   AF-A0A518RFH3-F1
#
_cell.length_a   1.000
_cell.length_b   1.000
_cell.length_c   1.000
_cell.angle_alpha   90.00
_cell.angle_beta   90.00
_cell.angle_gamma   90.00
#
_symmetry.space_group_name_H-M   'P 1'
#
loop_
_entity.id
_entity.type
_entity.pdbx_description
1 polymer ?
#
loop_
_entity_poly.entity_id
_entity_poly.type
_entity_poly.pdbx_seq_one_letter_code
_entity_poly.pdbx_strand_id
1 'polypeptide(L)'
;MMMVALYLLLTLAAMTLAGYASPARGRTLMIALLVLAWVVGQFNTLIEAVVFSVMPLRDALLALGVMLLVLALFAALVVTVFGKWRGEGPAPVALRVTPLRLLGVVAAYIALYFAAGTIAWPHLAHFYTPEMLPPQWLVAAVQVPRALIFVAAAWLWLRTGPRAAPLVLGFAFSVIGGIAPLFPENPYMPGDVRLVHGIEVGTSNFLFGVIVAWLIGAGRRAEVA
;
A
#
# COMPACT_ATOMS: atom_id res chain seq x y z
N MET A 1 15.38 17.46 5.61
CA MET A 1 16.08 16.62 4.60
C MET A 1 16.23 15.16 5.05
N MET A 2 16.68 14.86 6.27
CA MET A 2 16.87 13.48 6.76
C MET A 2 15.58 12.63 6.71
N MET A 3 14.43 13.18 7.06
CA MET A 3 13.15 12.44 7.07
C MET A 3 12.65 12.05 5.67
N VAL A 4 12.91 12.90 4.66
CA VAL A 4 12.57 12.60 3.25
C VAL A 4 13.47 11.48 2.73
N ALA A 5 14.76 11.50 3.07
CA ALA A 5 15.67 10.42 2.71
C ALA A 5 15.22 9.09 3.32
N LEU A 6 14.79 9.09 4.59
CA LEU A 6 14.29 7.88 5.24
C LEU A 6 13.01 7.34 4.58
N TYR A 7 12.06 8.21 4.24
CA TYR A 7 10.88 7.85 3.45
C TYR A 7 11.24 7.17 2.12
N LEU A 8 12.16 7.77 1.37
CA LEU A 8 12.61 7.24 0.08
C LEU A 8 13.34 5.90 0.24
N LEU A 9 14.21 5.77 1.25
CA LEU A 9 14.94 4.55 1.55
C LEU A 9 14.00 3.40 1.96
N LEU A 10 13.03 3.66 2.84
CA LEU A 10 12.05 2.66 3.26
C LEU A 10 11.18 2.19 2.08
N THR A 11 10.72 3.14 1.26
CA THR A 11 9.95 2.81 0.06
C THR A 11 10.77 1.98 -0.92
N LEU A 12 12.03 2.37 -1.19
CA LEU A 12 12.93 1.60 -2.04
C LEU A 12 13.22 0.21 -1.46
N ALA A 13 13.40 0.08 -0.15
CA ALA A 13 13.63 -1.19 0.52
C ALA A 13 12.42 -2.13 0.37
N ALA A 14 11.20 -1.61 0.57
CA ALA A 14 9.97 -2.38 0.35
C ALA A 14 9.80 -2.81 -1.11
N MET A 15 10.07 -1.92 -2.06
CA MET A 15 10.07 -2.27 -3.51
C MET A 15 11.15 -3.29 -3.85
N THR A 16 12.33 -3.19 -3.24
CA THR A 16 13.44 -4.15 -3.43
C THR A 16 13.06 -5.53 -2.93
N LEU A 17 12.44 -5.63 -1.75
CA LEU A 17 11.95 -6.90 -1.21
C LEU A 17 10.86 -7.51 -2.10
N ALA A 18 9.90 -6.70 -2.55
CA ALA A 18 8.85 -7.12 -3.47
C ALA A 18 9.42 -7.58 -4.83
N GLY A 19 10.44 -6.88 -5.33
CA GLY A 19 11.15 -7.20 -6.57
C GLY A 19 11.99 -8.47 -6.47
N TYR A 20 12.64 -8.70 -5.33
CA TYR A 20 13.40 -9.91 -5.04
C TYR A 20 12.48 -11.14 -4.98
N ALA A 21 11.36 -11.03 -4.26
CA ALA A 21 10.38 -12.11 -4.07
C ALA A 21 9.67 -12.52 -5.37
N SER A 22 9.53 -11.60 -6.33
CA SER A 22 8.87 -11.85 -7.60
C SER A 22 9.78 -12.56 -8.61
N PRO A 23 9.33 -13.65 -9.26
CA PRO A 23 10.08 -14.27 -10.34
C PRO A 23 9.87 -13.56 -11.70
N ALA A 24 8.97 -12.57 -11.79
CA ALA A 24 8.75 -11.80 -13.02
C ALA A 24 9.98 -10.98 -13.41
N ARG A 25 10.00 -10.56 -14.67
CA ARG A 25 11.12 -9.88 -15.33
C ARG A 25 10.65 -8.69 -16.17
N GLY A 26 11.60 -7.86 -16.56
CA GLY A 26 11.44 -6.76 -17.51
C GLY A 26 10.33 -5.78 -17.13
N ARG A 27 9.59 -5.35 -18.14
CA ARG A 27 8.51 -4.36 -18.01
C ARG A 27 7.39 -4.84 -17.09
N THR A 28 7.09 -6.14 -17.07
CA THR A 28 6.04 -6.71 -16.21
C THR A 28 6.38 -6.49 -14.73
N LEU A 29 7.61 -6.79 -14.31
CA LEU A 29 8.04 -6.54 -12.93
C LEU A 29 8.07 -5.03 -12.62
N MET A 30 8.63 -4.22 -13.54
CA MET A 30 8.70 -2.77 -13.36
C MET A 30 7.31 -2.16 -13.13
N ILE A 31 6.35 -2.50 -13.98
CA ILE A 31 4.97 -1.99 -13.89
C ILE A 31 4.31 -2.50 -12.61
N ALA A 32 4.48 -3.77 -12.25
CA ALA A 32 3.91 -4.32 -11.02
C ALA A 32 4.44 -3.60 -9.77
N LEU A 33 5.74 -3.31 -9.70
CA LEU A 33 6.34 -2.55 -8.60
C LEU A 33 5.88 -1.10 -8.58
N LEU A 34 5.82 -0.44 -9.74
CA LEU A 34 5.35 0.93 -9.86
C LEU A 34 3.90 1.07 -9.43
N VAL A 35 3.01 0.22 -9.94
CA VAL A 35 1.59 0.21 -9.60
C VAL A 35 1.41 -0.08 -8.11
N LEU A 36 2.10 -1.10 -7.59
CA LEU A 36 2.05 -1.41 -6.16
C LEU A 36 2.46 -0.19 -5.33
N ALA A 37 3.61 0.43 -5.63
CA ALA A 37 4.12 1.52 -4.80
C ALA A 37 3.32 2.82 -4.95
N TRP A 38 2.96 3.21 -6.17
CA TRP A 38 2.28 4.48 -6.43
C TRP A 38 0.81 4.44 -6.05
N VAL A 39 0.10 3.36 -6.38
CA VAL A 39 -1.33 3.25 -6.05
C VAL A 39 -1.51 3.10 -4.53
N VAL A 40 -0.70 2.27 -3.88
CA VAL A 40 -0.81 2.07 -2.42
C VAL A 40 -0.30 3.28 -1.65
N GLY A 41 0.93 3.73 -1.94
CA GLY A 41 1.60 4.74 -1.10
C GLY A 41 1.24 6.18 -1.40
N GLN A 42 0.66 6.46 -2.57
CA GLN A 42 0.26 7.82 -2.95
C GLN A 42 -1.24 7.91 -3.13
N PHE A 43 -1.77 7.21 -4.13
CA PHE A 43 -3.18 7.35 -4.50
C PHE A 43 -4.11 6.99 -3.35
N ASN A 44 -3.92 5.83 -2.73
CA ASN A 44 -4.81 5.36 -1.68
C ASN A 44 -4.66 6.09 -0.34
N THR A 45 -3.45 6.54 0.00
CA THR A 45 -3.20 7.33 1.21
C THR A 45 -3.77 8.74 1.10
N LEU A 46 -3.64 9.38 -0.08
CA LEU A 46 -4.12 10.74 -0.30
C LEU A 46 -5.65 10.87 -0.37
N ILE A 47 -6.37 9.78 -0.69
CA ILE A 47 -7.85 9.76 -0.59
C ILE A 47 -8.29 10.15 0.81
N GLU A 48 -7.67 9.59 1.85
CA GLU A 48 -8.03 9.88 3.24
C GLU A 48 -7.67 11.31 3.62
N ALA A 49 -6.49 11.78 3.24
CA ALA A 49 -6.07 13.16 3.50
C ALA A 49 -7.03 14.20 2.91
N VAL A 50 -7.59 13.92 1.72
CA VAL A 50 -8.58 14.81 1.08
C VAL A 50 -9.96 14.66 1.73
N VAL A 51 -10.43 13.44 2.00
CA VAL A 51 -11.75 13.18 2.60
C VAL A 51 -11.85 13.77 4.01
N PHE A 52 -10.78 13.72 4.78
CA PHE A 52 -10.71 14.24 6.15
C PHE A 52 -10.35 15.74 6.17
N SER A 53 -10.31 16.39 5.00
CA SER A 53 -9.95 17.81 4.86
C SER A 53 -8.59 18.18 5.46
N VAL A 54 -7.67 17.22 5.57
CA VAL A 54 -6.30 17.42 6.07
C VAL A 54 -5.44 18.12 5.03
N MET A 55 -5.62 17.76 3.75
CA MET A 55 -4.84 18.30 2.63
C MET A 55 -5.76 18.77 1.49
N PRO A 56 -5.52 19.96 0.90
CA PRO A 56 -6.24 20.41 -0.29
C PRO A 56 -6.03 19.48 -1.49
N LEU A 57 -7.08 19.29 -2.30
CA LEU A 57 -7.03 18.44 -3.50
C LEU A 57 -5.89 18.81 -4.45
N ARG A 58 -5.61 20.10 -4.63
CA ARG A 58 -4.52 20.58 -5.49
C ARG A 58 -3.16 20.02 -5.05
N ASP A 59 -2.88 20.05 -3.75
CA ASP A 59 -1.58 19.63 -3.22
C ASP A 59 -1.46 18.10 -3.29
N ALA A 60 -2.55 17.37 -3.07
CA ALA A 60 -2.61 15.92 -3.29
C ALA A 60 -2.32 15.54 -4.76
N LEU A 61 -2.88 16.27 -5.74
CA LEU A 61 -2.63 16.02 -7.17
C LEU A 61 -1.17 16.30 -7.55
N LEU A 62 -0.57 17.35 -7.01
CA LEU A 62 0.86 17.64 -7.22
C LEU A 62 1.75 16.55 -6.62
N ALA A 63 1.45 16.09 -5.40
CA ALA A 63 2.16 15.01 -4.75
C ALA A 63 2.11 13.70 -5.58
N LEU A 64 0.93 13.37 -6.13
CA LEU A 64 0.76 12.21 -7.02
C LEU A 64 1.67 12.25 -8.24
N GLY A 65 1.76 13.41 -8.91
CA GLY A 65 2.57 13.57 -10.11
C GLY A 65 4.07 13.46 -9.84
N VAL A 66 4.56 14.15 -8.79
CA VAL A 66 5.99 14.11 -8.42
C VAL A 66 6.40 12.69 -8.00
N MET A 67 5.60 12.04 -7.16
CA MET A 67 5.92 10.71 -6.67
C MET A 67 5.81 9.63 -7.74
N LEU A 68 4.98 9.81 -8.78
CA LEU A 68 4.96 8.89 -9.92
C LEU A 68 6.33 8.77 -10.58
N LEU A 69 7.00 9.91 -10.81
CA LEU A 69 8.32 9.95 -11.45
C LEU A 69 9.38 9.29 -10.56
N VAL A 70 9.40 9.62 -9.27
CA VAL A 70 10.35 9.04 -8.31
C VAL A 70 10.17 7.52 -8.20
N LEU A 71 8.93 7.04 -8.08
CA LEU A 71 8.65 5.61 -7.95
C LEU A 71 8.88 4.85 -9.26
N ALA A 72 8.71 5.49 -10.41
CA ALA A 72 9.08 4.91 -11.70
C ALA A 72 10.60 4.69 -11.79
N LEU A 73 11.39 5.66 -11.33
CA LEU A 73 12.85 5.50 -11.23
C LEU A 73 13.23 4.38 -10.27
N PHE A 74 12.57 4.26 -9.11
CA PHE A 74 12.83 3.17 -8.17
C PHE A 74 12.47 1.81 -8.75
N ALA A 75 11.33 1.69 -9.43
CA ALA A 75 10.94 0.45 -10.09
C ALA A 75 11.97 0.02 -11.15
N ALA A 76 12.42 0.97 -11.99
CA ALA A 76 13.47 0.72 -12.97
C ALA A 76 14.81 0.33 -12.32
N LEU A 77 15.19 1.01 -11.24
CA LEU A 77 16.40 0.73 -10.48
C LEU A 77 16.38 -0.70 -9.90
N VAL A 78 15.28 -1.10 -9.26
CA VAL A 78 15.12 -2.45 -8.68
C VAL A 78 15.26 -3.52 -9.76
N VAL A 79 14.61 -3.35 -10.92
CA VAL A 79 14.73 -4.31 -12.04
C VAL A 79 16.17 -4.37 -12.57
N THR A 80 16.85 -3.22 -12.63
CA THR A 80 18.25 -3.11 -13.08
C THR A 80 19.22 -3.80 -12.14
N VAL A 81 19.15 -3.51 -10.84
CA VAL A 81 20.04 -4.06 -9.81
C VAL A 81 19.96 -5.58 -9.75
N PHE A 82 18.77 -6.15 -9.92
CA PHE A 82 18.59 -7.61 -9.96
C PHE A 82 18.88 -8.24 -11.33
N GLY A 83 19.31 -7.47 -12.34
CA GLY A 83 19.58 -7.97 -13.69
C GLY A 83 18.35 -8.56 -14.38
N LYS A 84 17.14 -8.15 -13.99
CA LYS A 84 15.88 -8.77 -14.43
C LYS A 84 15.34 -8.20 -15.74
N TRP A 85 16.10 -7.39 -16.48
CA TRP A 85 15.66 -6.82 -17.77
C TRP A 85 15.50 -7.85 -18.90
N ARG A 86 16.28 -8.94 -18.88
CA ARG A 86 16.35 -9.92 -19.97
C ARG A 86 15.77 -11.28 -19.57
N GLY A 87 15.28 -12.00 -20.57
CA GLY A 87 14.71 -13.34 -20.44
C GLY A 87 13.20 -13.34 -20.23
N GLU A 88 12.57 -14.48 -20.51
CA GLU A 88 11.15 -14.68 -20.29
C GLU A 88 10.88 -14.88 -18.79
N GLY A 89 9.95 -14.09 -18.26
CA GLY A 89 9.41 -14.33 -16.93
C GLY A 89 8.50 -15.56 -16.95
N PRO A 90 8.24 -16.20 -15.80
CA PRO A 90 7.25 -17.26 -15.75
C PRO A 90 5.87 -16.74 -16.18
N ALA A 91 5.05 -17.66 -16.70
CA ALA A 91 3.67 -17.35 -17.05
C ALA A 91 2.92 -16.75 -15.84
N PRO A 92 2.04 -15.75 -16.05
CA PRO A 92 1.26 -15.18 -14.97
C PRO A 92 0.41 -16.24 -14.27
N VAL A 93 0.40 -16.20 -12.93
CA VAL A 93 -0.39 -17.13 -12.12
C VAL A 93 -1.84 -16.65 -12.04
N ALA A 94 -2.78 -17.59 -12.04
CA ALA A 94 -4.19 -17.32 -11.83
C ALA A 94 -4.46 -17.00 -10.35
N LEU A 95 -5.17 -15.90 -10.10
CA LEU A 95 -5.58 -15.47 -8.76
C LEU A 95 -6.97 -16.03 -8.43
N ARG A 96 -7.24 -16.22 -7.13
CA ARG A 96 -8.49 -16.79 -6.64
C ARG A 96 -9.49 -15.69 -6.32
N VAL A 97 -10.04 -15.05 -7.35
CA VAL A 97 -10.89 -13.87 -7.15
C VAL A 97 -12.34 -14.26 -7.36
N THR A 98 -13.10 -14.23 -6.28
CA THR A 98 -14.54 -14.49 -6.28
C THR A 98 -15.25 -13.37 -5.52
N PRO A 99 -16.53 -13.10 -5.78
CA PRO A 99 -17.29 -12.09 -5.05
C PRO A 99 -17.23 -12.27 -3.53
N LEU A 100 -17.29 -13.51 -3.04
CA LEU A 100 -17.18 -13.81 -1.60
C LEU A 100 -15.79 -13.47 -1.02
N ARG A 101 -14.72 -13.75 -1.76
CA ARG A 101 -13.35 -13.39 -1.32
C ARG A 101 -13.14 -11.87 -1.35
N LEU A 102 -13.68 -11.19 -2.35
CA LEU A 102 -13.66 -9.72 -2.41
C LEU A 102 -14.45 -9.10 -1.25
N LEU A 103 -15.63 -9.65 -0.94
CA LEU A 103 -16.42 -9.23 0.22
C LEU A 103 -15.63 -9.45 1.52
N GLY A 104 -14.97 -10.61 1.67
CA GLY A 104 -14.10 -10.89 2.82
C GLY A 104 -12.94 -9.90 2.96
N VAL A 105 -12.33 -9.49 1.84
CA VAL A 105 -11.26 -8.47 1.83
C VAL A 105 -11.81 -7.09 2.25
N VAL A 106 -12.94 -6.66 1.68
CA VAL A 106 -13.57 -5.38 2.06
C VAL A 106 -13.95 -5.37 3.54
N ALA A 107 -14.57 -6.43 4.03
CA ALA A 107 -14.95 -6.57 5.43
C ALA A 107 -13.71 -6.55 6.35
N ALA A 108 -12.65 -7.26 5.98
CA ALA A 108 -11.40 -7.25 6.73
C ALA A 108 -10.75 -5.87 6.78
N TYR A 109 -10.73 -5.14 5.66
CA TYR A 109 -10.17 -3.79 5.62
C TYR A 109 -10.92 -2.83 6.55
N ILE A 110 -12.25 -2.83 6.47
CA ILE A 110 -13.11 -2.00 7.35
C ILE A 110 -12.88 -2.37 8.82
N ALA A 111 -12.87 -3.66 9.15
CA ALA A 111 -12.66 -4.12 10.52
C ALA A 111 -11.28 -3.71 11.07
N LEU A 112 -10.21 -3.88 10.28
CA LEU A 112 -8.85 -3.48 10.66
C LEU A 112 -8.72 -1.96 10.82
N TYR A 113 -9.34 -1.19 9.92
CA TYR A 113 -9.35 0.27 9.99
C TYR A 113 -9.98 0.75 11.31
N PHE A 114 -11.20 0.30 11.61
CA PHE A 114 -11.88 0.72 12.84
C PHE A 114 -11.21 0.17 14.10
N ALA A 115 -10.70 -1.06 14.08
CA ALA A 115 -9.99 -1.62 15.24
C ALA A 115 -8.70 -0.83 15.55
N ALA A 116 -7.87 -0.56 14.53
CA ALA A 116 -6.64 0.20 14.71
C ALA A 116 -6.95 1.65 15.14
N GLY A 117 -7.91 2.30 14.48
CA GLY A 117 -8.34 3.65 14.83
C GLY A 117 -8.88 3.75 16.25
N THR A 118 -9.68 2.78 16.70
CA THR A 118 -10.19 2.75 18.08
C THR A 118 -9.06 2.65 19.10
N ILE A 119 -8.05 1.83 18.81
CA ILE A 119 -6.88 1.68 19.68
C ILE A 119 -6.03 2.96 19.70
N ALA A 120 -5.84 3.61 18.55
CA ALA A 120 -5.03 4.82 18.43
C ALA A 120 -5.76 6.10 18.90
N TRP A 121 -7.10 6.10 18.89
CA TRP A 121 -7.94 7.28 19.13
C TRP A 121 -7.59 8.07 20.41
N PRO A 122 -7.35 7.45 21.57
CA PRO A 122 -7.00 8.19 22.79
C PRO A 122 -5.75 9.06 22.64
N HIS A 123 -4.85 8.70 21.73
CA HIS A 123 -3.61 9.41 21.45
C HIS A 123 -3.76 10.44 20.32
N LEU A 124 -4.79 10.33 19.49
CA LEU A 124 -5.01 11.17 18.31
C LEU A 124 -6.16 12.17 18.47
N ALA A 125 -7.05 11.98 19.46
CA ALA A 125 -8.27 12.76 19.61
C ALA A 125 -8.03 14.28 19.74
N HIS A 126 -6.89 14.68 20.31
CA HIS A 126 -6.53 16.09 20.48
C HIS A 126 -6.19 16.80 19.16
N PHE A 127 -5.83 16.04 18.11
CA PHE A 127 -5.47 16.58 16.80
C PHE A 127 -6.70 16.86 15.93
N TYR A 128 -7.73 16.03 16.03
CA TYR A 128 -8.91 16.13 15.19
C TYR A 128 -9.91 17.15 15.75
N THR A 129 -10.21 18.19 14.97
CA THR A 129 -11.34 19.08 15.26
C THR A 129 -12.65 18.47 14.73
N PRO A 130 -13.83 18.89 15.22
CA PRO A 130 -15.11 18.38 14.72
C PRO A 130 -15.29 18.54 13.20
N GLU A 131 -14.70 19.56 12.60
CA GLU A 131 -14.76 19.83 11.15
C GLU A 131 -13.90 18.87 10.32
N MET A 132 -12.88 18.26 10.92
CA MET A 132 -11.99 17.29 10.25
C MET A 132 -12.54 15.87 10.25
N LEU A 133 -13.57 15.58 11.07
CA LEU A 133 -14.10 14.23 11.26
C LEU A 133 -15.37 14.05 10.43
N PRO A 134 -15.31 13.32 9.31
CA PRO A 134 -16.52 12.97 8.59
C PRO A 134 -17.42 12.08 9.45
N PRO A 135 -18.73 12.03 9.16
CA PRO A 135 -19.61 11.11 9.86
C PRO A 135 -19.15 9.66 9.63
N GLN A 136 -19.28 8.82 10.65
CA GLN A 136 -18.71 7.46 10.68
C GLN A 136 -19.16 6.58 9.49
N TRP A 137 -20.39 6.77 9.01
CA TRP A 137 -20.88 6.05 7.83
C TRP A 137 -20.12 6.42 6.55
N LEU A 138 -19.68 7.68 6.41
CA LEU A 138 -18.91 8.14 5.26
C LEU A 138 -17.49 7.59 5.34
N VAL A 139 -16.90 7.57 6.54
CA VAL A 139 -15.60 6.93 6.79
C VAL A 139 -15.66 5.45 6.38
N ALA A 140 -16.70 4.72 6.80
CA ALA A 140 -16.90 3.32 6.42
C ALA A 140 -17.11 3.15 4.91
N ALA A 141 -17.91 4.03 4.28
CA ALA A 141 -18.18 3.99 2.85
C ALA A 141 -16.91 4.21 2.01
N VAL A 142 -16.02 5.11 2.43
CA VAL A 142 -14.73 5.38 1.78
C VAL A 142 -13.76 4.20 1.92
N GLN A 143 -13.86 3.41 2.99
CA GLN A 143 -13.01 2.23 3.13
C GLN A 143 -13.30 1.14 2.08
N VAL A 144 -14.53 1.06 1.54
CA VAL A 144 -14.88 0.09 0.49
C VAL A 144 -14.05 0.28 -0.79
N PRO A 145 -14.05 1.44 -1.47
CA PRO A 145 -13.22 1.64 -2.65
C PRO A 145 -11.73 1.57 -2.31
N ARG A 146 -11.28 2.04 -1.13
CA ARG A 146 -9.87 1.93 -0.71
C ARG A 146 -9.40 0.48 -0.61
N ALA A 147 -10.21 -0.42 -0.04
CA ALA A 147 -9.91 -1.84 0.00
C ALA A 147 -9.74 -2.43 -1.42
N LEU A 148 -10.62 -2.06 -2.34
CA LEU A 148 -10.58 -2.52 -3.74
C LEU A 148 -9.37 -1.94 -4.50
N ILE A 149 -8.98 -0.70 -4.20
CA ILE A 149 -7.77 -0.06 -4.76
C ILE A 149 -6.51 -0.83 -4.34
N PHE A 150 -6.40 -1.19 -3.06
CA PHE A 150 -5.31 -2.05 -2.59
C PHE A 150 -5.28 -3.40 -3.32
N VAL A 151 -6.42 -4.05 -3.50
CA VAL A 151 -6.52 -5.31 -4.27
C VAL A 151 -6.07 -5.12 -5.70
N ALA A 152 -6.54 -4.06 -6.37
CA ALA A 152 -6.17 -3.75 -7.75
C ALA A 152 -4.66 -3.48 -7.89
N ALA A 153 -4.06 -2.78 -6.91
CA ALA A 153 -2.63 -2.53 -6.89
C ALA A 153 -1.81 -3.82 -6.69
N ALA A 154 -2.24 -4.67 -5.76
CA ALA A 154 -1.58 -5.94 -5.48
C ALA A 154 -1.74 -6.97 -6.61
N TRP A 155 -2.81 -6.86 -7.41
CA TRP A 155 -3.15 -7.82 -8.45
C TRP A 155 -1.99 -8.14 -9.39
N LEU A 156 -1.37 -7.10 -9.98
CA LEU A 156 -0.28 -7.28 -10.94
C LEU A 156 0.92 -7.98 -10.31
N TRP A 157 1.26 -7.60 -9.07
CA TRP A 157 2.38 -8.19 -8.35
C TRP A 157 2.09 -9.63 -7.92
N LEU A 158 0.89 -9.95 -7.42
CA LEU A 158 0.50 -11.30 -7.05
C LEU A 158 0.48 -12.26 -8.25
N ARG A 159 0.06 -11.77 -9.44
CA ARG A 159 0.12 -12.56 -10.69
C ARG A 159 1.53 -12.95 -11.10
N THR A 160 2.56 -12.30 -10.58
CA THR A 160 3.94 -12.72 -10.82
C THR A 160 4.29 -14.03 -10.12
N GLY A 161 3.46 -14.52 -9.19
CA GLY A 161 3.76 -15.70 -8.37
C GLY A 161 4.89 -15.46 -7.35
N PRO A 162 4.87 -14.38 -6.56
CA PRO A 162 5.96 -14.06 -5.64
C PRO A 162 6.09 -15.06 -4.51
N ARG A 163 7.32 -15.30 -4.06
CA ARG A 163 7.61 -16.13 -2.88
C ARG A 163 7.18 -15.39 -1.61
N ALA A 164 6.72 -16.14 -0.60
CA ALA A 164 6.26 -15.58 0.68
C ALA A 164 5.26 -14.42 0.50
N ALA A 165 4.36 -14.53 -0.49
CA ALA A 165 3.48 -13.45 -0.93
C ALA A 165 2.75 -12.74 0.22
N PRO A 166 2.19 -13.42 1.23
CA PRO A 166 1.51 -12.74 2.34
C PRO A 166 2.42 -11.83 3.16
N LEU A 167 3.61 -12.30 3.53
CA LEU A 167 4.54 -11.52 4.35
C LEU A 167 5.11 -10.33 3.58
N VAL A 168 5.48 -10.55 2.31
CA VAL A 168 6.05 -9.48 1.47
C VAL A 168 4.99 -8.44 1.12
N LEU A 169 3.75 -8.85 0.83
CA LEU A 169 2.66 -7.90 0.55
C LEU A 169 2.25 -7.14 1.80
N GLY A 170 2.14 -7.81 2.95
CA GLY A 170 1.93 -7.17 4.25
C GLY A 170 3.00 -6.12 4.52
N PHE A 171 4.28 -6.48 4.39
CA PHE A 171 5.37 -5.53 4.56
C PHE A 171 5.28 -4.34 3.59
N ALA A 172 5.01 -4.60 2.30
CA ALA A 172 4.87 -3.55 1.30
C ALA A 172 3.71 -2.60 1.64
N PHE A 173 2.54 -3.12 2.01
CA PHE A 173 1.39 -2.30 2.39
C PHE A 173 1.67 -1.49 3.67
N SER A 174 2.30 -2.11 4.66
CA SER A 174 2.69 -1.47 5.93
C SER A 174 3.64 -0.29 5.69
N VAL A 175 4.73 -0.54 4.97
CA VAL A 175 5.77 0.47 4.75
C VAL A 175 5.31 1.51 3.74
N ILE A 176 4.87 1.09 2.57
CA ILE A 176 4.57 2.02 1.46
C ILE A 176 3.25 2.76 1.72
N GLY A 177 2.23 2.07 2.22
CA GLY A 177 0.88 2.63 2.41
C GLY A 177 0.63 3.29 3.77
N GLY A 178 1.53 3.12 4.74
CA GLY A 178 1.34 3.63 6.11
C GLY A 178 2.56 4.34 6.67
N ILE A 179 3.60 3.58 7.00
CA ILE A 179 4.74 4.08 7.79
C ILE A 179 5.54 5.15 7.03
N ALA A 180 6.00 4.83 5.82
CA ALA A 180 6.94 5.68 5.10
C ALA A 180 6.35 7.07 4.75
N PRO A 181 5.11 7.19 4.24
CA PRO A 181 4.51 8.50 3.93
C PRO A 181 4.39 9.46 5.11
N LEU A 182 4.42 8.96 6.35
CA LEU A 182 4.26 9.76 7.58
C LEU A 182 5.59 10.22 8.19
N PHE A 183 6.73 9.77 7.65
CA PHE A 183 8.04 10.26 8.09
C PHE A 183 8.30 11.73 7.72
N PRO A 184 8.06 12.18 6.47
CA PRO A 184 8.36 13.56 6.08
C PRO A 184 7.61 14.59 6.93
N GLU A 185 8.34 15.62 7.35
CA GLU A 185 7.73 16.79 7.95
C GLU A 185 6.77 17.46 6.97
N ASN A 186 5.59 17.81 7.45
CA ASN A 186 4.58 18.50 6.68
C ASN A 186 3.77 19.42 7.61
N PRO A 187 3.14 20.48 7.07
CA PRO A 187 2.37 21.43 7.86
C PRO A 187 1.00 20.89 8.30
N TYR A 188 0.58 19.72 7.81
CA TYR A 188 -0.77 19.19 8.00
C TYR A 188 -0.90 18.28 9.23
N MET A 189 0.18 17.59 9.63
CA MET A 189 0.16 16.64 10.75
C MET A 189 1.42 16.78 11.63
N PRO A 190 1.27 17.12 12.93
CA PRO A 190 2.36 17.18 13.91
C PRO A 190 3.14 15.88 14.04
N GLY A 191 4.40 15.97 14.46
CA GLY A 191 5.32 14.83 14.47
C GLY A 191 4.91 13.68 15.40
N ASP A 192 4.36 13.99 16.56
CA ASP A 192 3.84 13.03 17.54
C ASP A 192 2.59 12.30 17.00
N VAL A 193 1.66 13.04 16.38
CA VAL A 193 0.49 12.49 15.69
C VAL A 193 0.92 11.56 14.55
N ARG A 194 1.90 11.99 13.73
CA ARG A 194 2.43 11.16 12.62
C ARG A 194 3.03 9.84 13.09
N LEU A 195 3.72 9.84 14.24
CA LEU A 195 4.31 8.62 14.78
C LEU A 195 3.24 7.61 15.19
N VAL A 196 2.25 8.04 15.97
CA VAL A 196 1.15 7.19 16.42
C VAL A 196 0.34 6.69 15.22
N HIS A 197 -0.02 7.59 14.31
CA HIS A 197 -0.76 7.24 13.10
C HIS A 197 0.05 6.31 12.18
N GLY A 198 1.38 6.46 12.12
CA GLY A 198 2.27 5.56 11.39
C GLY A 198 2.26 4.14 11.93
N ILE A 199 2.21 3.97 13.25
CA ILE A 199 2.09 2.66 13.89
C ILE A 199 0.71 2.04 13.62
N GLU A 200 -0.34 2.83 13.79
CA GLU A 200 -1.74 2.45 13.54
C GLU A 200 -1.95 1.96 12.10
N VAL A 201 -1.66 2.83 11.12
CA VAL A 201 -1.84 2.55 9.69
C VAL A 201 -0.84 1.49 9.22
N GLY A 202 0.40 1.53 9.73
CA GLY A 202 1.42 0.53 9.42
C GLY A 202 1.00 -0.89 9.82
N THR A 203 0.48 -1.06 11.04
CA THR A 203 0.10 -2.38 11.57
C THR A 203 -1.16 -2.91 10.88
N SER A 204 -2.18 -2.07 10.71
CA SER A 204 -3.42 -2.46 10.02
C SER A 204 -3.16 -2.82 8.55
N ASN A 205 -2.35 -2.03 7.84
CA ASN A 205 -1.98 -2.32 6.45
C ASN A 205 -1.11 -3.59 6.33
N PHE A 206 -0.27 -3.89 7.32
CA PHE A 206 0.49 -5.15 7.35
C PHE A 206 -0.46 -6.35 7.35
N LEU A 207 -1.37 -6.39 8.32
CA LEU A 207 -2.36 -7.46 8.46
C LEU A 207 -3.24 -7.54 7.21
N PHE A 208 -3.63 -6.39 6.67
CA PHE A 208 -4.45 -6.34 5.48
C PHE A 208 -3.74 -6.92 4.25
N GLY A 209 -2.46 -6.58 4.02
CA GLY A 209 -1.69 -7.16 2.92
C GLY A 209 -1.52 -8.68 3.04
N VAL A 210 -1.34 -9.19 4.26
CA VAL A 210 -1.33 -10.64 4.53
C VAL A 210 -2.67 -11.27 4.14
N ILE A 211 -3.79 -10.67 4.55
CA ILE A 211 -5.14 -11.15 4.26
C ILE A 211 -5.42 -11.12 2.75
N VAL A 212 -5.07 -10.03 2.06
CA VAL A 212 -5.25 -9.91 0.60
C VAL A 212 -4.49 -11.02 -0.12
N ALA A 213 -3.21 -11.22 0.20
CA ALA A 213 -2.42 -12.29 -0.43
C ALA A 213 -2.95 -13.69 -0.08
N TRP A 214 -3.46 -13.91 1.14
CA TRP A 214 -4.01 -15.20 1.55
C TRP A 214 -5.36 -15.50 0.86
N LEU A 215 -6.24 -14.50 0.78
CA LEU A 215 -7.57 -14.64 0.17
C LEU A 215 -7.54 -14.61 -1.36
N ILE A 216 -6.66 -13.82 -1.99
CA ILE A 216 -6.68 -13.62 -3.46
C ILE A 216 -5.48 -14.27 -4.15
N GLY A 217 -4.38 -14.49 -3.42
CA GLY A 217 -3.16 -15.06 -3.97
C GLY A 217 -3.38 -16.39 -4.67
N ALA A 218 -2.40 -16.74 -5.50
CA ALA A 218 -2.38 -18.00 -6.21
C ALA A 218 -2.62 -19.16 -5.25
N GLY A 219 -3.50 -20.09 -5.65
CA GLY A 219 -3.58 -21.37 -4.96
C GLY A 219 -2.26 -22.11 -4.99
N ARG A 220 -2.07 -23.07 -4.06
CA ARG A 220 -1.01 -24.08 -4.19
C ARG A 220 -0.93 -24.44 -5.66
N ARG A 221 0.27 -24.31 -6.25
CA ARG A 221 0.55 -24.65 -7.65
C ARG A 221 -0.29 -25.87 -7.96
N ALA A 222 -1.18 -25.78 -8.95
CA ALA A 222 -1.78 -26.98 -9.50
C ALA A 222 -0.59 -27.91 -9.73
N GLU A 223 -0.55 -29.00 -8.95
CA GLU A 223 0.45 -30.03 -9.13
C GLU A 223 0.43 -30.34 -10.61
N VAL A 224 1.60 -30.21 -11.23
CA VAL A 224 1.80 -30.62 -12.60
C VAL A 224 1.42 -32.09 -12.61
N ALA A 225 0.20 -32.38 -13.08
CA ALA A 225 -0.23 -33.72 -13.46
C ALA A 225 0.40 -34.06 -14.81
#